data_AF-A0A9Q0RFU5-F1
#
_entry.id   AF-A0A9Q0RFU5-F1
#
_cell.length_a   1.000
_cell.length_b   1.000
_cell.length_c   1.000
_cell.angle_alpha   90.00
_cell.angle_beta   90.00
_cell.angle_gamma   90.00
#
_symmetry.space_group_name_H-M   'P 1'
#
loop_
_entity.id
_entity.type
_entity.pdbx_description
1 polymer ?
#
loop_
_entity_poly.entity_id
_entity_poly.type
_entity_poly.pdbx_seq_one_letter_code
_entity_poly.pdbx_strand_id
1 'polypeptide(L)' 'MQSKLNLFRDLASRFVINSEEFKNEDLIGIIFNIEKAYWFYLDYYYLKFQNDQKFPKFSFHDFYKKYILLKFFKTN' A
#
# COMPACT_ATOMS: atom_id res chain seq x y z
N MET A 1 14.70 -6.60 10.35
CA MET A 1 13.28 -6.59 10.75
C MET A 1 12.59 -5.44 10.01
N GLN A 2 11.75 -5.72 9.00
CA GLN A 2 11.08 -4.67 8.21
C GLN A 2 10.21 -3.80 9.14
N SER A 3 10.48 -2.50 9.23
CA SER A 3 9.60 -1.58 9.97
C SER A 3 8.28 -1.38 9.21
N LYS A 4 7.17 -1.12 9.91
CA LYS A 4 5.84 -0.88 9.30
C LYS A 4 5.87 0.21 8.21
N LEU A 5 6.74 1.20 8.35
CA LEU A 5 6.90 2.29 7.38
C LEU A 5 7.58 1.82 6.08
N ASN A 6 8.49 0.85 6.17
CA ASN A 6 9.18 0.28 5.03
C ASN A 6 8.25 -0.63 4.19
N LEU A 7 7.22 -1.22 4.81
CA LEU A 7 6.23 -2.03 4.11
C LEU A 7 5.42 -1.21 3.10
N PHE A 8 4.81 -0.12 3.54
CA PHE A 8 3.97 0.69 2.64
C PHE A 8 4.80 1.32 1.50
N ARG A 9 6.07 1.66 1.75
CA ARG A 9 6.97 2.14 0.70
C ARG A 9 7.29 1.06 -0.32
N ASP A 10 7.51 -0.17 0.13
CA ASP A 10 7.75 -1.32 -0.74
C ASP A 10 6.53 -1.62 -1.60
N LEU A 11 5.34 -1.69 -1.00
CA LEU A 11 4.08 -1.86 -1.74
C LEU A 11 3.85 -0.73 -2.74
N ALA A 12 4.11 0.52 -2.33
CA ALA A 12 3.94 1.67 -3.22
C ALA A 12 4.88 1.61 -4.43
N SER A 13 6.16 1.26 -4.21
CA SER A 13 7.14 1.10 -5.28
C SER A 13 6.76 -0.02 -6.25
N ARG A 14 6.29 -1.17 -5.72
CA ARG A 14 5.96 -2.35 -6.52
C ARG A 14 4.70 -2.18 -7.37
N PHE A 15 3.66 -1.60 -6.81
CA PHE A 15 2.35 -1.62 -7.44
C PHE A 15 1.96 -0.30 -8.09
N VAL A 16 2.45 0.85 -7.60
CA VAL A 16 1.90 2.16 -7.99
C VAL A 16 2.95 3.10 -8.57
N ILE A 17 4.01 3.45 -7.83
CA ILE A 17 4.94 4.53 -8.21
C ILE A 17 5.62 4.26 -9.55
N ASN A 18 5.99 3.01 -9.82
CA ASN A 18 6.68 2.63 -11.05
C ASN A 18 5.74 2.18 -12.18
N SER A 19 4.42 2.22 -11.95
CA SER A 19 3.40 1.78 -12.91
C SER A 19 3.20 2.81 -14.03
N GLU A 20 2.74 2.36 -15.20
CA GLU A 20 2.47 3.24 -16.33
C GLU A 20 1.27 4.15 -16.04
N GLU A 21 0.28 3.64 -15.32
CA GLU A 21 -0.90 4.37 -14.87
C GLU A 21 -0.51 5.57 -14.01
N PHE A 22 0.53 5.41 -13.18
CA PHE A 22 1.06 6.53 -12.40
C PHE A 22 1.78 7.58 -13.26
N LYS A 23 2.54 7.16 -14.28
CA LYS A 23 3.24 8.06 -15.21
C LYS A 23 2.29 8.84 -16.11
N ASN A 24 1.17 8.20 -16.48
CA ASN A 24 0.13 8.78 -17.33
C ASN A 24 -0.95 9.54 -16.55
N GLU A 25 -0.80 9.66 -15.23
CA GLU A 25 -1.78 10.28 -14.32
C GLU A 25 -3.19 9.66 -14.43
N ASP A 26 -3.28 8.38 -14.81
CA ASP A 26 -4.54 7.64 -14.88
C ASP A 26 -5.02 7.28 -13.47
N LEU A 27 -5.92 8.11 -12.95
CA LEU A 27 -6.49 7.95 -11.61
C LEU A 27 -7.20 6.60 -11.42
N ILE A 28 -7.87 6.09 -12.46
CA ILE A 28 -8.61 4.81 -12.36
C ILE A 28 -7.59 3.68 -12.24
N GLY A 29 -6.59 3.66 -13.12
CA GLY A 29 -5.49 2.70 -13.07
C GLY A 29 -4.71 2.73 -11.76
N ILE A 30 -4.43 3.93 -11.24
CA ILE A 30 -3.79 4.10 -9.92
C ILE A 30 -4.63 3.49 -8.80
N ILE A 31 -5.95 3.71 -8.79
CA ILE A 31 -6.84 3.13 -7.77
C ILE A 31 -6.83 1.60 -7.84
N PHE A 32 -6.91 1.00 -9.03
CA PHE A 32 -6.79 -0.44 -9.21
C PHE A 32 -5.46 -0.99 -8.70
N ASN A 33 -4.37 -0.26 -8.93
CA ASN A 33 -3.06 -0.66 -8.45
C ASN A 33 -2.93 -0.54 -6.92
N ILE A 34 -3.60 0.42 -6.28
CA ILE A 34 -3.73 0.48 -4.82
C ILE A 34 -4.56 -0.68 -4.29
N GLU A 35 -5.63 -1.06 -4.98
CA GLU A 35 -6.45 -2.22 -4.64
C GLU A 35 -5.64 -3.53 -4.69
N LYS A 36 -4.87 -3.74 -5.77
CA LYS A 36 -3.94 -4.89 -5.87
C LYS A 36 -2.94 -4.90 -4.71
N ALA A 37 -2.39 -3.75 -4.33
CA ALA A 37 -1.48 -3.64 -3.19
C ALA A 37 -2.16 -4.00 -1.86
N TYR A 38 -3.44 -3.67 -1.70
CA TYR A 38 -4.23 -4.05 -0.52
C TYR A 38 -4.46 -5.56 -0.45
N TRP A 39 -4.86 -6.19 -1.56
CA TRP A 39 -5.00 -7.65 -1.62
C TRP A 39 -3.67 -8.36 -1.33
N PHE A 40 -2.57 -7.90 -1.93
CA PHE A 40 -1.24 -8.42 -1.64
C PHE A 40 -0.86 -8.24 -0.17
N TYR A 41 -1.19 -7.10 0.43
CA TYR A 41 -0.98 -6.86 1.86
C TYR A 41 -1.73 -7.89 2.73
N LEU A 42 -3.00 -8.15 2.41
CA LEU A 42 -3.80 -9.12 3.14
C LEU A 42 -3.19 -10.52 3.07
N ASP A 43 -2.86 -10.99 1.87
CA ASP A 43 -2.42 -12.36 1.64
C ASP A 43 -1.01 -12.62 2.19
N TYR A 44 -0.06 -11.71 1.91
CA TYR A 44 1.36 -11.96 2.18
C TYR A 44 1.85 -11.39 3.51
N TYR A 45 1.11 -10.44 4.11
CA TYR A 45 1.50 -9.85 5.40
C TYR A 45 0.46 -10.09 6.50
N TYR A 46 -0.81 -9.77 6.28
CA TYR A 46 -1.80 -9.90 7.34
C TYR A 46 -2.09 -11.37 7.68
N LEU A 47 -2.50 -12.18 6.70
CA LEU A 47 -2.84 -13.60 6.91
C LEU A 47 -1.61 -14.41 7.34
N LYS A 48 -0.46 -14.14 6.71
CA LYS A 48 0.80 -14.85 7.01
C LYS A 48 1.34 -14.60 8.42
N PHE A 49 1.15 -13.41 8.98
CA PHE A 49 1.67 -13.01 10.30
C PHE A 49 0.54 -12.70 11.30
N GLN A 50 -0.65 -13.24 11.07
CA GLN A 50 -1.84 -12.96 11.87
C GLN A 50 -1.64 -13.33 13.35
N ASN A 51 -0.92 -14.43 13.61
CA ASN A 51 -0.64 -14.93 14.96
C ASN A 51 0.40 -14.06 15.70
N ASP A 52 1.26 -13.35 14.97
CA ASP A 52 2.32 -12.51 15.56
C ASP A 52 1.84 -11.10 15.91
N GLN A 53 0.57 -10.76 15.60
CA GLN A 53 -0.04 -9.42 15.75
C GLN A 53 0.80 -8.27 15.18
N LYS A 54 1.74 -8.58 14.28
CA LYS A 54 2.75 -7.65 13.79
C LYS A 54 2.15 -6.61 12.85
N PHE A 55 1.06 -6.97 12.16
CA PHE A 55 0.36 -6.16 11.18
C PHE A 55 -1.13 -6.07 11.51
N PRO A 56 -1.71 -4.86 11.66
CA PRO A 56 -3.12 -4.70 11.99
C PRO A 56 -4.02 -4.95 10.77
N LYS A 57 -5.20 -5.50 10.96
CA LYS A 57 -6.20 -5.58 9.88
C LYS A 57 -6.61 -4.17 9.47
N PHE A 58 -6.46 -3.83 8.20
CA PHE A 58 -6.99 -2.59 7.64
C PHE A 58 -8.24 -2.88 6.82
N SER A 59 -9.24 -2.00 6.90
CA SER A 59 -10.23 -1.89 5.82
C SER A 59 -9.54 -1.31 4.58
N PHE A 60 -10.12 -1.53 3.39
CA PHE A 60 -9.60 -0.90 2.18
C PHE A 60 -9.56 0.64 2.31
N HIS A 61 -10.58 1.23 2.92
CA HIS A 61 -10.64 2.67 3.19
C HIS A 61 -9.49 3.17 4.07
N ASP A 62 -9.18 2.45 5.16
CA ASP A 62 -8.08 2.83 6.06
C ASP A 62 -6.71 2.63 5.40
N PHE A 63 -6.58 1.57 4.60
CA PHE A 63 -5.38 1.30 3.81
C PHE A 63 -5.13 2.42 2.80
N TYR A 64 -6.16 2.78 2.02
CA TYR A 64 -6.14 3.87 1.06
C TYR A 64 -5.81 5.22 1.69
N LYS A 65 -6.45 5.56 2.82
CA LYS A 65 -6.16 6.79 3.57
C LYS A 65 -4.69 6.84 3.99
N LYS A 66 -4.17 5.78 4.60
CA LYS A 66 -2.75 5.71 4.98
C LYS A 66 -1.82 5.83 3.78
N TYR A 67 -2.20 5.21 2.67
CA TYR A 67 -1.46 5.23 1.42
C TYR A 67 -1.37 6.65 0.84
N ILE A 68 -2.49 7.37 0.81
CA ILE A 68 -2.55 8.77 0.38
C ILE A 68 -1.78 9.69 1.32
N LEU A 69 -1.95 9.54 2.63
CA LEU A 69 -1.23 10.36 3.61
C LEU A 69 0.28 10.22 3.46
N LEU A 70 0.80 9.03 3.13
CA LEU A 70 2.22 8.83 2.84
C LEU A 70 2.70 9.57 1.57
N LYS A 71 1.82 9.83 0.60
CA LYS A 71 2.14 10.58 -0.62
C LYS A 71 2.17 12.10 -0.36
N PHE A 72 1.24 12.61 0.47
CA PHE A 72 1.12 14.05 0.74
C PHE A 72 2.03 14.56 1.86
N PHE A 73 2.33 13.76 2.88
CA PHE A 73 3.16 14.18 4.02
C PHE A 73 4.67 13.97 3.81
N LYS A 74 5.11 13.67 2.59
CA LYS A 74 6.54 13.49 2.26
C LYS A 74 7.11 14.50 1.27
N THR A 75 6.33 15.52 0.93
CA THR A 75 6.79 16.78 0.33
C THR A 75 6.82 17.84 1.42
N ASN A 76 7.85 17.79 2.26
CA ASN A 76 8.44 18.90 3.02
C ASN A 76 9.79 18.44 3.58
#